data_AF-A0AAN2A1W2-F1
#
_entry.id   AF-A0AAN2A1W2-F1
#
_cell.length_a   1.000
_cell.length_b   1.000
_cell.length_c   1.000
_cell.angle_alpha   90.00
_cell.angle_beta   90.00
_cell.angle_gamma   90.00
#
_symmetry.space_group_name_H-M   'P 1'
#
loop_
_entity.id
_entity.type
_entity.pdbx_description
1 polymer ?
#
loop_
_entity_poly.entity_id
_entity_poly.type
_entity_poly.pdbx_seq_one_letter_code
_entity_poly.pdbx_strand_id
1 'polypeptide(L)'
;MSDNQEEFEALSKAARSFVNAQGKDAERLRGFCEGFMRNWRETRGPNGNDDHRLINDVFRWTMNRYNIPRYKPKRSREQRARDFLATPVAFQFSGEDFGRASVRNTARITGQSKSTVARHLARQGIAPRRDAKIRKLSKTAQQLIRILDATFDSKAEGILQLERLAMALWDDGSPRHVPVTTQASRKKKLATLLSEISGAGVGYNIFTIGAVCGIRRGRRFPSLSEANTWIAEALRLGRYPAIQLPKPVAVAEHNYFWADPIVVDVMSIIDMSVSGHFYPVKKLEAIFRMERLLFDMTPVLPWIERAYHSFAGDDMAGNLADLTEKINDPGVKKATRRLAKIMHDLRSFIGGFPSCYDAFQMADYVLGFMDKTAETSPESFARLAYIRDWFEASGDDYLDGRDHLLQMLELEKAGEWQTPDAATLAQYLPVTGSPEMENESLVDIYQLNQMHN
;
A
#
# COMPACT_ATOMS: atom_id res chain seq x y z
N MET A 1 -11.15 30.73 -37.87
CA MET A 1 -11.79 30.26 -36.62
C MET A 1 -13.22 30.77 -36.69
N SER A 2 -14.23 29.94 -36.42
CA SER A 2 -15.65 30.31 -36.59
C SER A 2 -15.99 31.52 -35.73
N ASP A 3 -16.71 32.50 -36.30
CA ASP A 3 -17.07 33.77 -35.67
C ASP A 3 -18.10 33.63 -34.52
N ASN A 4 -18.48 32.42 -34.10
CA ASN A 4 -19.35 32.21 -32.95
C ASN A 4 -19.03 30.90 -32.18
N GLN A 5 -18.13 30.99 -31.18
CA GLN A 5 -17.63 29.85 -30.39
C GLN A 5 -18.75 29.06 -29.69
N GLU A 6 -19.81 29.74 -29.25
CA GLU A 6 -20.94 29.11 -28.55
C GLU A 6 -21.68 28.10 -29.45
N GLU A 7 -21.88 28.45 -30.72
CA GLU A 7 -22.57 27.60 -31.70
C GLU A 7 -21.75 26.34 -32.02
N PHE A 8 -20.44 26.52 -32.18
CA PHE A 8 -19.52 25.42 -32.39
C PHE A 8 -19.50 24.45 -31.21
N GLU A 9 -19.45 24.95 -29.98
CA GLU A 9 -19.45 24.12 -28.77
C GLU A 9 -20.79 23.38 -28.61
N ALA A 10 -21.91 24.06 -28.83
CA ALA A 10 -23.25 23.47 -28.75
C ALA A 10 -23.44 22.35 -29.79
N LEU A 11 -23.14 22.62 -31.07
CA LEU A 11 -23.25 21.64 -32.13
C LEU A 11 -22.26 20.48 -31.93
N SER A 12 -21.01 20.76 -31.53
CA SER A 12 -20.02 19.73 -31.22
C SER A 12 -20.45 18.81 -30.08
N LYS A 13 -21.05 19.38 -29.03
CA LYS A 13 -21.58 18.60 -27.90
C LYS A 13 -22.76 17.74 -28.33
N ALA A 14 -23.69 18.29 -29.11
CA ALA A 14 -24.85 17.57 -29.63
C ALA A 14 -24.43 16.41 -30.56
N ALA A 15 -23.52 16.67 -31.50
CA ALA A 15 -23.00 15.66 -32.44
C ALA A 15 -22.30 14.49 -31.71
N ARG A 16 -21.51 14.76 -30.66
CA ARG A 16 -20.90 13.71 -29.85
C ARG A 16 -21.93 12.88 -29.09
N SER A 17 -22.95 13.53 -28.52
CA SER A 17 -24.06 12.84 -27.84
C SER A 17 -24.84 11.95 -28.79
N PHE A 18 -25.10 12.42 -30.02
CA PHE A 18 -25.72 11.62 -31.07
C PHE A 18 -24.89 10.36 -31.38
N VAL A 19 -23.58 10.51 -31.62
CA VAL A 19 -22.70 9.37 -31.92
C VAL A 19 -22.61 8.39 -30.74
N ASN A 20 -22.67 8.86 -29.50
CA ASN A 20 -22.70 7.99 -28.32
C ASN A 20 -23.98 7.15 -28.24
N ALA A 21 -25.12 7.68 -28.69
CA ALA A 21 -26.40 6.99 -28.63
C ALA A 21 -26.66 6.10 -29.86
N GLN A 22 -26.28 6.55 -31.05
CA GLN A 22 -26.70 5.97 -32.33
C GLN A 22 -25.53 5.40 -33.16
N GLY A 23 -24.29 5.57 -32.72
CA GLY A 23 -23.11 5.14 -33.48
C GLY A 23 -22.69 6.14 -34.57
N LYS A 24 -21.71 5.74 -35.39
CA LYS A 24 -21.23 6.53 -36.53
C LYS A 24 -22.02 6.20 -37.79
N ASP A 25 -23.08 6.95 -38.03
CA ASP A 25 -23.85 6.92 -39.27
C ASP A 25 -23.70 8.28 -39.95
N ALA A 26 -23.11 8.29 -41.15
CA ALA A 26 -22.79 9.51 -41.87
C ALA A 26 -24.05 10.29 -42.29
N GLU A 27 -25.08 9.60 -42.78
CA GLU A 27 -26.30 10.24 -43.26
C GLU A 27 -27.12 10.76 -42.09
N ARG A 28 -27.29 9.95 -41.05
CA ARG A 28 -28.08 10.35 -39.88
C ARG A 28 -27.40 11.43 -39.05
N LEU A 29 -26.07 11.40 -38.90
CA LEU A 29 -25.34 12.46 -38.19
C LEU A 29 -25.41 13.79 -38.96
N ARG A 30 -25.31 13.76 -40.29
CA ARG A 30 -25.42 14.96 -41.11
C ARG A 30 -26.81 15.58 -41.00
N GLY A 31 -27.87 14.77 -41.15
CA GLY A 31 -29.25 15.22 -40.97
C GLY A 31 -29.52 15.73 -39.54
N PHE A 32 -28.92 15.10 -38.53
CA PHE A 32 -29.01 15.57 -37.14
C PHE A 32 -28.36 16.95 -36.95
N CYS A 33 -27.15 17.17 -37.49
CA CYS A 33 -26.47 18.46 -37.39
C CYS A 33 -27.24 19.58 -38.13
N GLU A 34 -27.80 19.27 -39.30
CA GLU A 34 -28.64 20.21 -40.08
C GLU A 34 -29.93 20.55 -39.34
N GLY A 35 -30.60 19.56 -38.74
CA GLY A 35 -31.79 19.77 -37.92
C GLY A 35 -31.50 20.56 -36.62
N PHE A 36 -30.38 20.26 -35.96
CA PHE A 36 -29.95 20.98 -34.76
C PHE A 36 -29.71 22.47 -35.06
N MET A 37 -28.99 22.79 -36.14
CA MET A 37 -28.71 24.18 -36.51
C MET A 37 -29.98 24.92 -36.92
N ARG A 38 -30.91 24.27 -37.63
CA ARG A 38 -32.22 24.87 -37.96
C ARG A 38 -32.98 25.29 -36.70
N ASN A 39 -33.12 24.37 -35.74
CA ASN A 39 -33.80 24.65 -34.47
C ASN A 39 -33.06 25.71 -33.63
N TRP A 40 -31.73 25.69 -33.68
CA TRP A 40 -30.91 26.69 -32.99
C TRP A 40 -31.16 28.10 -33.53
N ARG A 41 -31.24 28.25 -34.86
CA ARG A 41 -31.55 29.52 -35.54
C ARG A 41 -32.98 30.00 -35.25
N GLU A 42 -33.95 29.09 -35.23
CA GLU A 42 -35.34 29.40 -34.84
C GLU A 42 -35.45 29.94 -33.41
N THR A 43 -34.60 29.45 -32.50
CA THR A 43 -34.65 29.83 -31.08
C THR A 43 -33.83 31.07 -30.75
N ARG A 44 -32.69 31.29 -31.43
CA ARG A 44 -31.72 32.36 -31.08
C ARG A 44 -31.54 33.46 -32.14
N GLY A 45 -32.26 33.36 -33.27
CA GLY A 45 -32.20 34.32 -34.35
C GLY A 45 -31.06 34.05 -35.37
N PRO A 46 -31.06 34.78 -36.51
CA PRO A 46 -30.22 34.49 -37.67
C PRO A 46 -28.75 34.96 -37.56
N ASN A 47 -28.17 34.96 -36.36
CA ASN A 47 -26.81 35.43 -36.15
C ASN A 47 -25.78 34.36 -36.54
N GLY A 48 -25.24 34.39 -37.76
CA GLY A 48 -24.15 33.52 -38.20
C GLY A 48 -24.08 33.43 -39.73
N ASN A 49 -22.89 33.68 -40.30
CA ASN A 49 -22.75 33.82 -41.76
C ASN A 49 -22.58 32.50 -42.54
N ASP A 50 -22.34 31.35 -41.88
CA ASP A 50 -22.02 30.10 -42.60
C ASP A 50 -22.31 28.81 -41.81
N ASP A 51 -23.60 28.45 -41.71
CA ASP A 51 -24.06 27.21 -41.06
C ASP A 51 -23.55 25.96 -41.80
N HIS A 52 -23.48 26.02 -43.12
CA HIS A 52 -23.04 24.88 -43.93
C HIS A 52 -21.59 24.51 -43.67
N ARG A 53 -20.71 25.48 -43.50
CA ARG A 53 -19.32 25.24 -43.14
C ARG A 53 -19.19 24.71 -41.71
N LEU A 54 -19.90 25.29 -40.75
CA LEU A 54 -19.89 24.84 -39.36
C LEU A 54 -20.35 23.39 -39.22
N ILE A 55 -21.47 23.04 -39.87
CA ILE A 55 -22.01 21.69 -39.92
C ILE A 55 -20.98 20.74 -40.53
N ASN A 56 -20.38 21.09 -41.67
CA ASN A 56 -19.39 20.25 -42.33
C ASN A 56 -18.13 20.03 -41.48
N ASP A 57 -17.64 21.05 -40.78
CA ASP A 57 -16.46 20.97 -39.92
C ASP A 57 -16.71 20.04 -38.73
N VAL A 58 -17.84 20.24 -38.02
CA VAL A 58 -18.21 19.39 -36.87
C VAL A 58 -18.50 17.96 -37.33
N PHE A 59 -19.22 17.79 -38.44
CA PHE A 59 -19.51 16.48 -39.02
C PHE A 59 -18.23 15.72 -39.38
N ARG A 60 -17.34 16.32 -40.17
CA ARG A 60 -16.08 15.69 -40.61
C ARG A 60 -15.20 15.35 -39.43
N TRP A 61 -15.07 16.25 -38.46
CA TRP A 61 -14.26 15.99 -37.28
C TRP A 61 -14.85 14.85 -36.43
N THR A 62 -16.16 14.84 -36.23
CA THR A 62 -16.84 13.81 -35.41
C THR A 62 -16.75 12.44 -36.09
N MET A 63 -16.95 12.36 -37.40
CA MET A 63 -16.81 11.10 -38.15
C MET A 63 -15.36 10.58 -38.14
N ASN A 64 -14.38 11.46 -38.37
CA ASN A 64 -13.01 11.02 -38.58
C ASN A 64 -12.21 10.85 -37.28
N ARG A 65 -12.51 11.61 -36.22
CA ARG A 65 -11.67 11.68 -35.02
C ARG A 65 -12.36 11.30 -33.71
N TYR A 66 -13.68 11.42 -33.60
CA TYR A 66 -14.36 11.04 -32.37
C TYR A 66 -14.54 9.54 -32.30
N ASN A 67 -14.02 8.88 -31.25
CA ASN A 67 -14.29 7.47 -30.99
C ASN A 67 -15.10 7.37 -29.70
N ILE A 68 -16.19 6.60 -29.75
CA ILE A 68 -17.06 6.38 -28.59
C ILE A 68 -16.18 5.86 -27.44
N PRO A 69 -16.12 6.56 -26.30
CA PRO A 69 -15.36 6.09 -25.16
C PRO A 69 -15.90 4.72 -24.75
N ARG A 70 -15.04 3.69 -24.76
CA ARG A 70 -15.43 2.38 -24.22
C ARG A 70 -15.86 2.56 -22.77
N TYR A 71 -17.06 2.08 -22.43
CA TYR A 71 -17.56 2.10 -21.05
C TYR A 71 -16.51 1.48 -20.13
N LYS A 72 -15.99 2.30 -19.21
CA LYS A 72 -15.19 1.83 -18.09
C LYS A 72 -16.12 1.79 -16.89
N PRO A 73 -16.35 0.63 -16.25
CA PRO A 73 -17.07 0.61 -14.99
C PRO A 73 -16.38 1.57 -14.03
N LYS A 74 -17.15 2.52 -13.46
CA LYS A 74 -16.64 3.50 -12.51
C LYS A 74 -16.22 2.75 -11.24
N ARG A 75 -14.95 2.33 -11.15
CA ARG A 75 -14.39 1.77 -9.92
C ARG A 75 -14.22 2.88 -8.90
N SER A 76 -14.72 2.67 -7.70
CA SER A 76 -14.49 3.59 -6.57
C SER A 76 -12.99 3.69 -6.28
N ARG A 77 -12.59 4.73 -5.56
CA ARG A 77 -11.20 4.89 -5.12
C ARG A 77 -10.80 3.75 -4.17
N GLU A 78 -11.72 3.35 -3.29
CA GLU A 78 -11.59 2.19 -2.41
C GLU A 78 -11.36 0.88 -3.16
N GLN A 79 -12.15 0.62 -4.19
CA GLN A 79 -11.97 -0.61 -4.97
C GLN A 79 -10.58 -0.65 -5.62
N ARG A 80 -10.04 0.49 -6.04
CA ARG A 80 -8.67 0.58 -6.58
C ARG A 80 -7.60 0.39 -5.51
N ALA A 81 -7.80 0.90 -4.30
CA ALA A 81 -6.88 0.72 -3.18
C ALA A 81 -6.86 -0.74 -2.71
N ARG A 82 -8.04 -1.34 -2.51
CA ARG A 82 -8.19 -2.77 -2.21
C ARG A 82 -7.52 -3.64 -3.27
N ASP A 83 -7.81 -3.38 -4.55
CA ASP A 83 -7.20 -4.08 -5.68
C ASP A 83 -5.67 -3.99 -5.63
N PHE A 84 -5.12 -2.82 -5.30
CA PHE A 84 -3.68 -2.58 -5.19
C PHE A 84 -3.04 -3.37 -4.04
N LEU A 85 -3.61 -3.30 -2.85
CA LEU A 85 -3.10 -3.97 -1.65
C LEU A 85 -3.26 -5.49 -1.68
N ALA A 86 -4.34 -5.99 -2.28
CA ALA A 86 -4.56 -7.44 -2.42
C ALA A 86 -3.69 -8.08 -3.51
N THR A 87 -3.13 -7.30 -4.43
CA THR A 87 -2.40 -7.85 -5.59
C THR A 87 -1.17 -8.69 -5.19
N PRO A 88 -0.29 -8.28 -4.25
CA PRO A 88 0.82 -9.12 -3.78
C PRO A 88 0.38 -10.45 -3.18
N VAL A 89 -0.66 -10.43 -2.35
CA VAL A 89 -1.21 -11.63 -1.69
C VAL A 89 -1.83 -12.57 -2.73
N ALA A 90 -2.65 -12.05 -3.64
CA ALA A 90 -3.19 -12.82 -4.76
C ALA A 90 -2.10 -13.33 -5.72
N PHE A 91 -0.93 -12.68 -5.77
CA PHE A 91 0.22 -13.18 -6.51
C PHE A 91 0.85 -14.40 -5.82
N GLN A 92 0.96 -14.41 -4.50
CA GLN A 92 1.39 -15.58 -3.73
C GLN A 92 0.41 -16.75 -3.89
N PHE A 93 -0.89 -16.55 -3.65
CA PHE A 93 -1.93 -17.56 -3.83
C PHE A 93 -2.00 -18.13 -5.25
N SER A 94 -1.68 -17.31 -6.27
CA SER A 94 -1.59 -17.82 -7.64
C SER A 94 -0.51 -18.89 -7.85
N GLY A 95 0.47 -18.97 -6.95
CA GLY A 95 1.45 -20.04 -6.88
C GLY A 95 0.86 -21.34 -6.34
N GLU A 96 -0.03 -21.25 -5.36
CA GLU A 96 -0.70 -22.40 -4.73
C GLU A 96 -1.77 -22.97 -5.66
N ASP A 97 -2.70 -22.13 -6.14
CA ASP A 97 -3.84 -22.55 -6.97
C ASP A 97 -3.45 -23.06 -8.36
N PHE A 98 -2.37 -22.51 -8.93
CA PHE A 98 -1.98 -22.78 -10.32
C PHE A 98 -0.56 -23.34 -10.45
N GLY A 99 0.07 -23.74 -9.34
CA GLY A 99 1.45 -24.26 -9.29
C GLY A 99 2.54 -23.25 -9.67
N ARG A 100 2.18 -22.00 -10.02
CA ARG A 100 3.13 -20.96 -10.39
C ARG A 100 2.57 -19.55 -10.22
N ALA A 101 3.25 -18.78 -9.38
CA ALA A 101 2.97 -17.36 -9.19
C ALA A 101 3.27 -16.57 -10.48
N SER A 102 2.23 -15.98 -11.09
CA SER A 102 2.38 -15.22 -12.34
C SER A 102 1.34 -14.12 -12.49
N VAL A 103 1.72 -13.01 -13.14
CA VAL A 103 0.80 -11.89 -13.46
C VAL A 103 -0.48 -12.37 -14.16
N ARG A 104 -0.38 -13.42 -14.99
CA ARG A 104 -1.53 -13.99 -15.71
C ARG A 104 -2.50 -14.68 -14.75
N ASN A 105 -1.98 -15.46 -13.81
CA ASN A 105 -2.81 -16.21 -12.86
C ASN A 105 -3.39 -15.26 -11.81
N THR A 106 -2.60 -14.30 -11.32
CA THR A 106 -3.08 -13.24 -10.42
C THR A 106 -4.18 -12.40 -11.06
N ALA A 107 -4.06 -12.06 -12.35
CA ALA A 107 -5.12 -11.35 -13.08
C ALA A 107 -6.41 -12.18 -13.19
N ARG A 108 -6.29 -13.52 -13.28
CA ARG A 108 -7.44 -14.43 -13.29
C ARG A 108 -8.12 -14.50 -11.93
N ILE A 109 -7.35 -14.60 -10.84
CA ILE A 109 -7.88 -14.62 -9.46
C ILE A 109 -8.56 -13.30 -9.10
N THR A 110 -7.90 -12.17 -9.40
CA THR A 110 -8.35 -10.84 -8.98
C THR A 110 -9.39 -10.21 -9.92
N GLY A 111 -9.65 -10.80 -11.09
CA GLY A 111 -10.47 -10.19 -12.14
C GLY A 111 -9.90 -8.88 -12.72
N GLN A 112 -8.64 -8.56 -12.40
CA GLN A 112 -7.97 -7.35 -12.89
C GLN A 112 -7.32 -7.59 -14.26
N SER A 113 -7.06 -6.51 -15.01
CA SER A 113 -6.29 -6.62 -16.24
C SER A 113 -4.82 -6.94 -15.96
N LYS A 114 -4.15 -7.69 -16.85
CA LYS A 114 -2.72 -8.05 -16.71
C LYS A 114 -1.82 -6.82 -16.55
N SER A 115 -2.13 -5.72 -17.23
CA SER A 115 -1.36 -4.47 -17.15
C SER A 115 -1.56 -3.76 -15.81
N THR A 116 -2.77 -3.82 -15.24
CA THR A 116 -3.06 -3.32 -13.88
C THR A 116 -2.26 -4.10 -12.84
N VAL A 117 -2.35 -5.44 -12.86
CA VAL A 117 -1.62 -6.32 -11.92
C VAL A 117 -0.11 -6.10 -12.02
N ALA A 118 0.44 -6.06 -13.23
CA ALA A 118 1.88 -5.80 -13.43
C ALA A 118 2.31 -4.44 -12.85
N ARG A 119 1.48 -3.40 -12.99
CA ARG A 119 1.75 -2.08 -12.44
C ARG A 119 1.67 -2.08 -10.91
N HIS A 120 0.69 -2.77 -10.33
CA HIS A 120 0.55 -2.89 -8.87
C HIS A 120 1.74 -3.63 -8.27
N LEU A 121 2.12 -4.78 -8.81
CA LEU A 121 3.31 -5.53 -8.35
C LEU A 121 4.59 -4.71 -8.47
N ALA A 122 4.81 -4.03 -9.59
CA ALA A 122 6.00 -3.19 -9.78
C ALA A 122 6.08 -2.03 -8.78
N ARG A 123 4.94 -1.42 -8.45
CA ARG A 123 4.85 -0.38 -7.41
C ARG A 123 5.13 -0.90 -6.00
N GLN A 124 4.90 -2.19 -5.78
CA GLN A 124 5.21 -2.89 -4.52
C GLN A 124 6.61 -3.53 -4.55
N GLY A 125 7.45 -3.17 -5.53
CA GLY A 125 8.80 -3.74 -5.66
C GLY A 125 8.86 -5.20 -6.13
N ILE A 126 7.71 -5.83 -6.40
CA ILE A 126 7.64 -7.23 -6.81
C ILE A 126 7.82 -7.30 -8.34
N ALA A 127 8.90 -7.95 -8.77
CA ALA A 127 9.25 -8.06 -10.19
C ALA A 127 9.45 -9.54 -10.59
N PRO A 128 8.36 -10.31 -10.81
CA PRO A 128 8.42 -11.77 -10.93
C PRO A 128 9.36 -12.29 -12.02
N ARG A 129 9.45 -11.58 -13.15
CA ARG A 129 10.37 -11.93 -14.25
C ARG A 129 11.83 -11.68 -13.89
N ARG A 130 12.10 -10.63 -13.11
CA ARG A 130 13.43 -10.30 -12.61
C ARG A 130 13.82 -11.31 -11.54
N ASP A 131 12.94 -11.59 -10.58
CA ASP A 131 13.22 -12.52 -9.48
C ASP A 131 13.45 -13.95 -9.98
N ALA A 132 12.68 -14.40 -10.98
CA ALA A 132 12.91 -15.69 -11.62
C ALA A 132 14.26 -15.78 -12.35
N LYS A 133 14.77 -14.67 -12.90
CA LYS A 133 16.11 -14.61 -13.50
C LYS A 133 17.19 -14.60 -12.43
N ILE A 134 17.00 -13.86 -11.33
CA ILE A 134 17.92 -13.82 -10.18
C ILE A 134 18.09 -15.21 -9.57
N ARG A 135 16.99 -15.96 -9.37
CA ARG A 135 17.04 -17.33 -8.81
C ARG A 135 17.86 -18.32 -9.64
N LYS A 136 18.08 -18.06 -10.94
CA LYS A 136 18.90 -18.90 -11.82
C LYS A 136 20.41 -18.62 -11.70
N LEU A 137 20.78 -17.53 -11.03
CA LEU A 137 22.18 -17.14 -10.86
C LEU A 137 22.82 -17.87 -9.68
N SER A 138 24.15 -17.88 -9.65
CA SER A 138 24.91 -18.42 -8.51
C SER A 138 24.53 -17.72 -7.20
N LYS A 139 24.60 -18.42 -6.05
CA LYS A 139 24.26 -17.84 -4.73
C LYS A 139 25.05 -16.55 -4.45
N THR A 140 26.32 -16.51 -4.86
CA THR A 140 27.18 -15.33 -4.71
C THR A 140 26.76 -14.20 -5.66
N ALA A 141 26.31 -14.49 -6.88
CA ALA A 141 25.73 -13.47 -7.77
C ALA A 141 24.39 -12.93 -7.24
N GLN A 142 23.57 -13.78 -6.63
CA GLN A 142 22.33 -13.34 -5.96
C GLN A 142 22.64 -12.37 -4.81
N GLN A 143 23.65 -12.67 -3.98
CA GLN A 143 24.09 -11.79 -2.89
C GLN A 143 24.64 -10.45 -3.44
N LEU A 144 25.42 -10.49 -4.52
CA LEU A 144 25.91 -9.29 -5.19
C LEU A 144 24.76 -8.43 -5.72
N ILE A 145 23.72 -9.04 -6.30
CA ILE A 145 22.52 -8.30 -6.74
C ILE A 145 21.82 -7.61 -5.56
N ARG A 146 21.73 -8.25 -4.38
CA ARG A 146 21.12 -7.63 -3.18
C ARG A 146 21.91 -6.40 -2.72
N ILE A 147 23.24 -6.47 -2.74
CA ILE A 147 24.11 -5.31 -2.45
C ILE A 147 23.89 -4.19 -3.48
N LEU A 148 23.76 -4.53 -4.76
CA LEU A 148 23.47 -3.55 -5.80
C LEU A 148 22.06 -2.96 -5.68
N ASP A 149 21.06 -3.75 -5.31
CA ASP A 149 19.68 -3.27 -5.09
C ASP A 149 19.65 -2.28 -3.92
N ALA A 150 20.32 -2.60 -2.80
CA ALA A 150 20.44 -1.69 -1.65
C ALA A 150 21.23 -0.40 -1.99
N THR A 151 22.31 -0.52 -2.76
CA THR A 151 23.17 0.62 -3.10
C THR A 151 22.51 1.58 -4.11
N PHE A 152 21.65 1.06 -5.01
CA PHE A 152 21.02 1.81 -6.11
C PHE A 152 19.49 1.90 -6.01
N ASP A 153 18.94 1.84 -4.80
CA ASP A 153 17.50 1.92 -4.58
C ASP A 153 16.92 3.28 -5.03
N SER A 154 17.63 4.38 -4.70
CA SER A 154 17.23 5.76 -5.05
C SER A 154 17.93 6.35 -6.28
N LYS A 155 19.09 5.80 -6.68
CA LYS A 155 19.90 6.31 -7.81
C LYS A 155 19.94 5.29 -8.94
N ALA A 156 19.51 5.69 -10.14
CA ALA A 156 19.47 4.81 -11.31
C ALA A 156 20.87 4.50 -11.91
N GLU A 157 21.93 5.18 -11.46
CA GLU A 157 23.29 5.03 -11.99
C GLU A 157 24.38 5.43 -10.99
N GLY A 158 25.58 4.87 -11.16
CA GLY A 158 26.79 5.29 -10.43
C GLY A 158 28.01 4.39 -10.68
N ILE A 159 29.17 4.80 -10.15
CA ILE A 159 30.44 4.08 -10.29
C ILE A 159 30.85 3.47 -8.95
N LEU A 160 31.12 2.18 -8.92
CA LEU A 160 31.64 1.49 -7.74
C LEU A 160 33.11 1.12 -7.93
N GLN A 161 33.86 1.18 -6.83
CA GLN A 161 35.22 0.61 -6.77
C GLN A 161 35.11 -0.90 -6.59
N LEU A 162 35.79 -1.67 -7.43
CA LEU A 162 35.76 -3.14 -7.40
C LEU A 162 36.28 -3.70 -6.07
N GLU A 163 37.25 -3.02 -5.46
CA GLU A 163 37.82 -3.41 -4.17
C GLU A 163 36.79 -3.27 -3.04
N ARG A 164 36.14 -2.11 -2.91
CA ARG A 164 35.08 -1.89 -1.91
C ARG A 164 33.91 -2.86 -2.10
N LEU A 165 33.55 -3.16 -3.34
CA LEU A 165 32.50 -4.12 -3.67
C LEU A 165 32.90 -5.55 -3.30
N ALA A 166 34.18 -5.92 -3.50
CA ALA A 166 34.71 -7.20 -3.07
C ALA A 166 34.67 -7.34 -1.54
N MET A 167 35.08 -6.29 -0.80
CA MET A 167 34.99 -6.28 0.66
C MET A 167 33.55 -6.44 1.13
N ALA A 168 32.60 -5.71 0.56
CA ALA A 168 31.19 -5.82 0.95
C ALA A 168 30.58 -7.21 0.66
N LEU A 169 31.07 -7.91 -0.36
CA LEU A 169 30.56 -9.23 -0.75
C LEU A 169 31.20 -10.38 0.05
N TRP A 170 32.47 -10.24 0.46
CA TRP A 170 33.25 -11.32 1.06
C TRP A 170 33.80 -11.06 2.47
N ASP A 171 33.73 -9.84 3.00
CA ASP A 171 34.29 -9.49 4.31
C ASP A 171 33.20 -8.90 5.22
N ASP A 172 32.05 -9.59 5.32
CA ASP A 172 30.85 -9.20 6.09
C ASP A 172 30.98 -9.32 7.62
N GLY A 173 32.21 -9.25 8.15
CA GLY A 173 32.48 -9.25 9.60
C GLY A 173 32.27 -10.59 10.31
N SER A 174 31.87 -11.66 9.62
CA SER A 174 31.73 -12.99 10.21
C SER A 174 33.07 -13.75 10.21
N PRO A 175 33.48 -14.41 11.33
CA PRO A 175 34.74 -15.15 11.39
C PRO A 175 34.65 -16.39 10.49
N ARG A 176 35.37 -16.37 9.36
CA ARG A 176 35.38 -17.48 8.40
C ARG A 176 36.48 -18.49 8.74
N HIS A 177 36.12 -19.78 8.77
CA HIS A 177 37.04 -20.91 8.94
C HIS A 177 37.70 -21.38 7.62
N VAL A 178 37.79 -20.51 6.61
CA VAL A 178 38.30 -20.86 5.27
C VAL A 178 39.46 -19.93 4.90
N PRO A 179 40.54 -20.41 4.24
CA PRO A 179 41.71 -19.58 3.93
C PRO A 179 41.34 -18.32 3.15
N VAL A 180 41.99 -17.21 3.53
CA VAL A 180 41.82 -15.90 2.88
C VAL A 180 42.23 -16.02 1.41
N THR A 181 41.25 -16.10 0.52
CA THR A 181 41.50 -16.04 -0.93
C THR A 181 42.21 -14.74 -1.28
N THR A 182 43.23 -14.80 -2.15
CA THR A 182 44.03 -13.63 -2.54
C THR A 182 43.17 -12.57 -3.24
N GLN A 183 43.53 -11.28 -3.07
CA GLN A 183 42.80 -10.14 -3.66
C GLN A 183 42.65 -10.26 -5.19
N ALA A 184 43.68 -10.78 -5.87
CA ALA A 184 43.65 -11.04 -7.31
C ALA A 184 42.59 -12.09 -7.70
N SER A 185 42.46 -13.16 -6.90
CA SER A 185 41.45 -14.21 -7.11
C SER A 185 40.04 -13.68 -6.88
N ARG A 186 39.84 -12.85 -5.85
CA ARG A 186 38.57 -12.18 -5.56
C ARG A 186 38.17 -11.22 -6.70
N LYS A 187 39.10 -10.42 -7.22
CA LYS A 187 38.86 -9.51 -8.35
C LYS A 187 38.47 -10.28 -9.63
N LYS A 188 39.14 -11.40 -9.93
CA LYS A 188 38.78 -12.26 -11.07
C LYS A 188 37.39 -12.86 -10.92
N LYS A 189 37.05 -13.39 -9.73
CA LYS A 189 35.70 -13.90 -9.43
C LYS A 189 34.63 -12.81 -9.51
N LEU A 190 34.92 -11.61 -9.01
CA LEU A 190 34.00 -10.47 -9.07
C LEU A 190 33.68 -10.08 -10.51
N ALA A 191 34.70 -10.02 -11.39
CA ALA A 191 34.49 -9.75 -12.81
C ALA A 191 33.58 -10.79 -13.48
N THR A 192 33.76 -12.08 -13.17
CA THR A 192 32.88 -13.15 -13.64
C THR A 192 31.44 -12.97 -13.14
N LEU A 193 31.23 -12.66 -11.86
CA LEU A 193 29.91 -12.43 -11.28
C LEU A 193 29.21 -11.20 -11.88
N LEU A 194 29.94 -10.10 -12.09
CA LEU A 194 29.40 -8.90 -12.74
C LEU A 194 28.99 -9.18 -14.19
N SER A 195 29.76 -9.98 -14.92
CA SER A 195 29.41 -10.43 -16.26
C SER A 195 28.17 -11.34 -16.27
N GLU A 196 28.08 -12.28 -15.33
CA GLU A 196 26.91 -13.16 -15.12
C GLU A 196 25.63 -12.32 -14.91
N ILE A 197 25.70 -11.33 -14.01
CA ILE A 197 24.57 -10.43 -13.71
C ILE A 197 24.17 -9.60 -14.94
N SER A 198 25.15 -9.02 -15.65
CA SER A 198 24.89 -8.22 -16.85
C SER A 198 24.26 -9.07 -17.97
N GLY A 199 24.70 -10.33 -18.13
CA GLY A 199 24.17 -11.28 -19.11
C GLY A 199 22.77 -11.79 -18.78
N ALA A 200 22.42 -11.91 -17.49
CA ALA A 200 21.11 -12.41 -17.05
C ALA A 200 19.93 -11.47 -17.44
N GLY A 201 20.22 -10.20 -17.73
CA GLY A 201 19.20 -9.22 -18.08
C GLY A 201 18.21 -8.97 -16.94
N VAL A 202 18.73 -8.86 -15.71
CA VAL A 202 17.98 -8.53 -14.47
C VAL A 202 17.78 -7.00 -14.29
N GLY A 203 18.13 -6.22 -15.31
CA GLY A 203 17.95 -4.77 -15.32
C GLY A 203 19.19 -3.98 -14.90
N TYR A 204 20.34 -4.63 -14.67
CA TYR A 204 21.62 -3.96 -14.50
C TYR A 204 22.44 -4.04 -15.79
N ASN A 205 22.97 -2.90 -16.20
CA ASN A 205 23.97 -2.78 -17.25
C ASN A 205 25.28 -2.39 -16.57
N ILE A 206 26.24 -3.32 -16.58
CA ILE A 206 27.48 -3.19 -15.83
C ILE A 206 28.63 -3.10 -16.82
N PHE A 207 29.47 -2.09 -16.66
CA PHE A 207 30.66 -1.91 -17.47
C PHE A 207 31.88 -1.73 -16.58
N THR A 208 32.97 -2.46 -16.84
CA THR A 208 34.14 -2.48 -15.97
C THR A 208 35.35 -1.88 -16.68
N ILE A 209 36.01 -0.91 -16.05
CA ILE A 209 37.23 -0.27 -16.56
C ILE A 209 38.26 -0.24 -15.42
N GLY A 210 39.37 -0.97 -15.60
CA GLY A 210 40.47 -1.01 -14.62
C GLY A 210 40.05 -1.51 -13.24
N ALA A 211 39.94 -0.59 -12.27
CA ALA A 211 39.59 -0.87 -10.88
C ALA A 211 38.15 -0.45 -10.50
N VAL A 212 37.37 0.05 -11.46
CA VAL A 212 36.00 0.53 -11.22
C VAL A 212 34.99 -0.15 -12.13
N CYS A 213 33.74 -0.19 -11.68
CA CYS A 213 32.61 -0.59 -12.51
C CYS A 213 31.52 0.49 -12.52
N GLY A 214 31.13 0.90 -13.72
CA GLY A 214 29.95 1.72 -13.97
C GLY A 214 28.71 0.86 -14.00
N ILE A 215 27.68 1.27 -13.26
CA ILE A 215 26.41 0.54 -13.14
C ILE A 215 25.27 1.47 -13.54
N ARG A 216 24.41 0.99 -14.43
CA ARG A 216 23.14 1.63 -14.81
C ARG A 216 21.98 0.66 -14.65
N ARG A 217 20.90 1.12 -14.01
CA ARG A 217 19.65 0.39 -13.89
C ARG A 217 18.72 0.72 -15.07
N GLY A 218 18.19 -0.31 -15.72
CA GLY A 218 17.24 -0.21 -16.82
C GLY A 218 17.87 0.15 -18.17
N ARG A 219 18.35 1.39 -18.33
CA ARG A 219 18.89 1.88 -19.62
C ARG A 219 20.29 1.33 -19.89
N ARG A 220 20.50 0.81 -21.10
CA ARG A 220 21.81 0.39 -21.60
C ARG A 220 22.66 1.61 -21.93
N PHE A 221 23.98 1.45 -21.86
CA PHE A 221 24.88 2.39 -22.51
C PHE A 221 24.70 2.27 -24.02
N PRO A 222 24.53 3.40 -24.75
CA PRO A 222 24.38 3.37 -26.21
C PRO A 222 25.60 2.81 -26.94
N SER A 223 26.81 3.04 -26.41
CA SER A 223 28.05 2.47 -26.95
C SER A 223 29.11 2.25 -25.87
N LEU A 224 30.13 1.44 -26.20
CA LEU A 224 31.32 1.24 -25.37
C LEU A 224 32.10 2.55 -25.16
N SER A 225 32.15 3.39 -26.20
CA SER A 225 32.82 4.70 -26.15
C SER A 225 32.13 5.63 -25.15
N GLU A 226 30.79 5.71 -25.18
CA GLU A 226 30.04 6.53 -24.23
C GLU A 226 30.13 6.01 -22.80
N ALA A 227 30.15 4.69 -22.60
CA ALA A 227 30.37 4.10 -21.28
C ALA A 227 31.75 4.48 -20.73
N ASN A 228 32.79 4.44 -21.56
CA ASN A 228 34.14 4.84 -21.20
C ASN A 228 34.21 6.33 -20.82
N THR A 229 33.64 7.21 -21.65
CA THR A 229 33.63 8.65 -21.40
C THR A 229 32.87 8.99 -20.13
N TRP A 230 31.71 8.37 -19.90
CA TRP A 230 30.94 8.57 -18.68
C TRP A 230 31.68 8.09 -17.43
N ILE A 231 32.34 6.92 -17.50
CA ILE A 231 33.15 6.41 -16.38
C ILE A 231 34.34 7.34 -16.11
N ALA A 232 35.06 7.77 -17.15
CA ALA A 232 36.20 8.68 -17.02
C ALA A 232 35.80 10.03 -16.39
N GLU A 233 34.65 10.58 -16.78
CA GLU A 233 34.16 11.84 -16.23
C GLU A 233 33.73 11.71 -14.77
N ALA A 234 33.02 10.64 -14.40
CA ALA A 234 32.64 10.44 -13.00
C ALA A 234 33.82 10.02 -12.10
N LEU A 235 34.88 9.41 -12.66
CA LEU A 235 36.17 9.25 -11.99
C LEU A 235 36.84 10.61 -11.72
N ARG A 236 36.86 11.51 -12.71
CA ARG A 236 37.38 12.89 -12.57
C ARG A 236 36.68 13.66 -11.45
N LEU A 237 35.37 13.44 -11.29
CA LEU A 237 34.55 14.09 -10.27
C LEU A 237 34.62 13.41 -8.88
N GLY A 238 35.27 12.25 -8.74
CA GLY A 238 35.43 11.55 -7.46
C GLY A 238 34.13 11.06 -6.82
N ARG A 239 33.05 10.89 -7.58
CA ARG A 239 31.71 10.61 -7.06
C ARG A 239 31.45 9.10 -6.99
N TYR A 240 31.84 8.48 -5.88
CA TYR A 240 31.50 7.08 -5.57
C TYR A 240 30.31 7.03 -4.60
N PRO A 241 29.21 6.34 -4.92
CA PRO A 241 28.17 6.08 -3.94
C PRO A 241 28.72 5.16 -2.85
N ALA A 242 28.29 5.40 -1.60
CA ALA A 242 28.58 4.49 -0.49
C ALA A 242 27.87 3.15 -0.75
N ILE A 243 28.62 2.05 -0.67
CA ILE A 243 28.07 0.71 -0.85
C ILE A 243 27.22 0.40 0.38
N GLN A 244 25.94 0.11 0.15
CA GLN A 244 25.02 -0.29 1.21
C GLN A 244 24.94 -1.81 1.24
N LEU A 245 25.19 -2.38 2.41
CA LEU A 245 24.88 -3.79 2.64
C LEU A 245 23.36 -3.94 2.70
N PRO A 246 22.81 -5.01 2.10
CA PRO A 246 21.39 -5.29 2.24
C PRO A 246 21.08 -5.42 3.72
N LYS A 247 20.01 -4.76 4.18
CA LYS A 247 19.45 -5.07 5.48
C LYS A 247 19.26 -6.58 5.54
N PRO A 248 19.63 -7.27 6.63
CA PRO A 248 19.31 -8.68 6.78
C PRO A 248 17.82 -8.83 6.42
N VAL A 249 17.51 -9.81 5.56
CA VAL A 249 16.11 -10.17 5.27
C VAL A 249 15.48 -10.26 6.64
N ALA A 250 14.58 -9.33 6.97
CA ALA A 250 14.08 -9.20 8.33
C ALA A 250 13.77 -10.60 8.82
N VAL A 251 14.50 -11.07 9.84
CA VAL A 251 13.96 -12.09 10.72
C VAL A 251 12.60 -11.53 11.05
N ALA A 252 11.54 -12.24 10.65
CA ALA A 252 10.21 -11.67 10.55
C ALA A 252 9.98 -10.81 11.80
N GLU A 253 9.85 -9.49 11.64
CA GLU A 253 9.64 -8.57 12.77
C GLU A 253 8.46 -9.04 13.65
N HIS A 254 7.59 -9.87 13.06
CA HIS A 254 6.47 -10.63 13.61
C HIS A 254 6.79 -11.68 14.69
N ASN A 255 8.05 -11.92 15.07
CA ASN A 255 8.37 -12.89 16.13
C ASN A 255 8.53 -12.27 17.52
N TYR A 256 8.53 -10.93 17.64
CA TYR A 256 8.57 -10.25 18.92
C TYR A 256 7.15 -9.97 19.42
N PHE A 257 6.94 -10.07 20.73
CA PHE A 257 5.66 -9.84 21.38
C PHE A 257 5.17 -8.41 21.15
N TRP A 258 6.04 -7.41 21.34
CA TRP A 258 5.69 -6.00 21.17
C TRP A 258 5.68 -5.54 19.71
N ALA A 259 6.07 -6.40 18.77
CA ALA A 259 5.97 -6.16 17.34
C ALA A 259 4.71 -6.77 16.71
N ASP A 260 3.87 -7.45 17.49
CA ASP A 260 2.56 -7.90 17.04
C ASP A 260 1.74 -6.70 16.52
N PRO A 261 1.26 -6.73 15.25
CA PRO A 261 0.59 -5.57 14.66
C PRO A 261 -0.67 -5.12 15.42
N ILE A 262 -1.39 -6.06 16.03
CA ILE A 262 -2.60 -5.77 16.81
C ILE A 262 -2.20 -5.11 18.14
N VAL A 263 -1.16 -5.61 18.81
CA VAL A 263 -0.60 -4.98 20.01
C VAL A 263 -0.16 -3.54 19.71
N VAL A 264 0.60 -3.33 18.63
CA VAL A 264 1.06 -1.99 18.22
C VAL A 264 -0.11 -1.04 17.93
N ASP A 265 -1.15 -1.53 17.24
CA ASP A 265 -2.33 -0.74 16.92
C ASP A 265 -3.13 -0.37 18.18
N VAL A 266 -3.34 -1.33 19.10
CA VAL A 266 -4.03 -1.08 20.38
C VAL A 266 -3.25 -0.08 21.24
N MET A 267 -1.94 -0.25 21.41
CA MET A 267 -1.12 0.70 22.18
C MET A 267 -1.15 2.10 21.56
N SER A 268 -1.16 2.21 20.23
CA SER A 268 -1.30 3.49 19.54
C SER A 268 -2.67 4.15 19.78
N ILE A 269 -3.74 3.35 19.87
CA ILE A 269 -5.09 3.83 20.17
C ILE A 269 -5.20 4.30 21.61
N ILE A 270 -4.66 3.52 22.57
CA ILE A 270 -4.61 3.91 23.99
C ILE A 270 -3.88 5.25 24.14
N ASP A 271 -2.71 5.40 23.50
CA ASP A 271 -1.95 6.64 23.51
C ASP A 271 -2.75 7.84 22.97
N MET A 272 -3.46 7.68 21.86
CA MET A 272 -4.33 8.72 21.30
C MET A 272 -5.51 9.04 22.23
N SER A 273 -6.09 8.03 22.87
CA SER A 273 -7.22 8.18 23.79
C SER A 273 -6.81 8.98 25.03
N VAL A 274 -5.72 8.60 25.69
CA VAL A 274 -5.24 9.26 26.92
C VAL A 274 -4.73 10.66 26.63
N SER A 275 -3.98 10.85 25.54
CA SER A 275 -3.47 12.18 25.19
C SER A 275 -4.55 13.11 24.63
N GLY A 276 -5.64 12.58 24.07
CA GLY A 276 -6.60 13.34 23.27
C GLY A 276 -6.00 13.90 21.97
N HIS A 277 -4.78 13.48 21.61
CA HIS A 277 -4.05 13.96 20.44
C HIS A 277 -4.03 12.90 19.34
N PHE A 278 -4.73 13.18 18.24
CA PHE A 278 -4.82 12.29 17.08
C PHE A 278 -3.74 12.55 16.01
N TYR A 279 -2.64 13.21 16.42
CA TYR A 279 -1.49 13.51 15.57
C TYR A 279 -0.22 12.78 16.06
N PRO A 280 0.69 12.39 15.14
CA PRO A 280 0.61 12.54 13.69
C PRO A 280 -0.48 11.66 13.04
N VAL A 281 -1.03 12.09 11.90
CA VAL A 281 -2.14 11.42 11.18
C VAL A 281 -1.91 9.92 10.95
N LYS A 282 -0.66 9.49 10.82
CA LYS A 282 -0.29 8.06 10.68
C LYS A 282 -0.81 7.19 11.82
N LYS A 283 -0.95 7.72 13.04
CA LYS A 283 -1.50 6.97 14.19
C LYS A 283 -2.96 6.56 13.97
N LEU A 284 -3.71 7.34 13.18
CA LEU A 284 -5.10 7.00 12.82
C LEU A 284 -5.19 5.72 11.97
N GLU A 285 -4.10 5.28 11.31
CA GLU A 285 -4.11 4.01 10.58
C GLU A 285 -4.48 2.81 11.47
N ALA A 286 -4.14 2.86 12.76
CA ALA A 286 -4.54 1.83 13.73
C ALA A 286 -6.07 1.71 13.82
N ILE A 287 -6.78 2.84 13.91
CA ILE A 287 -8.26 2.86 13.92
C ILE A 287 -8.81 2.34 12.59
N PHE A 288 -8.21 2.73 11.46
CA PHE A 288 -8.65 2.25 10.14
C PHE A 288 -8.48 0.73 9.98
N ARG A 289 -7.36 0.17 10.46
CA ARG A 289 -7.11 -1.27 10.43
C ARG A 289 -8.05 -2.02 11.36
N MET A 290 -8.20 -1.56 12.60
CA MET A 290 -9.04 -2.19 13.63
C MET A 290 -10.53 -2.17 13.26
N GLU A 291 -11.06 -1.00 12.91
CA GLU A 291 -12.49 -0.82 12.59
C GLU A 291 -12.84 -1.12 11.13
N ARG A 292 -11.83 -1.42 10.30
CA ARG A 292 -11.96 -1.65 8.85
C ARG A 292 -12.76 -0.54 8.16
N LEU A 293 -12.50 0.73 8.54
CA LEU A 293 -13.25 1.88 8.04
C LEU A 293 -13.11 2.04 6.52
N LEU A 294 -11.87 1.94 6.04
CA LEU A 294 -11.48 1.89 4.64
C LEU A 294 -10.19 1.07 4.52
N PHE A 295 -9.91 0.58 3.31
CA PHE A 295 -8.64 -0.12 3.05
C PHE A 295 -7.45 0.84 2.97
N ASP A 296 -7.71 2.12 2.68
CA ASP A 296 -6.72 3.18 2.55
C ASP A 296 -7.28 4.46 3.16
N MET A 297 -6.50 5.11 4.03
CA MET A 297 -6.88 6.38 4.66
C MET A 297 -6.77 7.58 3.70
N THR A 298 -6.04 7.44 2.59
CA THR A 298 -5.77 8.53 1.63
C THR A 298 -7.03 9.30 1.14
N PRO A 299 -8.20 8.68 0.92
CA PRO A 299 -9.42 9.41 0.57
C PRO A 299 -9.93 10.33 1.68
N VAL A 300 -9.62 10.03 2.94
CA VAL A 300 -10.05 10.76 4.14
C VAL A 300 -9.00 11.80 4.56
N LEU A 301 -7.72 11.61 4.20
CA LEU A 301 -6.61 12.52 4.54
C LEU A 301 -6.91 14.02 4.31
N PRO A 302 -7.44 14.48 3.15
CA PRO A 302 -7.69 15.90 2.94
C PRO A 302 -8.73 16.48 3.91
N TRP A 303 -9.63 15.64 4.42
CA TRP A 303 -10.65 16.03 5.39
C TRP A 303 -10.09 16.06 6.80
N ILE A 304 -9.20 15.12 7.14
CA ILE A 304 -8.46 15.09 8.41
C ILE A 304 -7.56 16.33 8.52
N GLU A 305 -6.77 16.62 7.49
CA GLU A 305 -5.90 17.81 7.45
C GLU A 305 -6.72 19.09 7.57
N ARG A 306 -7.86 19.18 6.87
CA ARG A 306 -8.75 20.33 6.96
C ARG A 306 -9.42 20.45 8.34
N ALA A 307 -9.79 19.34 8.98
CA ALA A 307 -10.35 19.34 10.32
C ALA A 307 -9.34 19.86 11.36
N TYR A 308 -8.07 19.47 11.20
CA TYR A 308 -6.98 19.93 12.07
C TYR A 308 -6.64 21.41 11.90
N HIS A 309 -6.65 21.91 10.65
CA HIS A 309 -6.37 23.31 10.36
C HIS A 309 -7.62 24.22 10.41
N SER A 310 -8.75 23.72 10.91
CA SER A 310 -9.98 24.51 11.04
C SER A 310 -9.85 25.51 12.18
N PHE A 311 -10.34 26.75 11.99
CA PHE A 311 -10.32 27.82 12.99
C PHE A 311 -11.32 27.61 14.16
N ALA A 312 -12.17 26.58 14.08
CA ALA A 312 -13.17 26.26 15.11
C ALA A 312 -12.61 25.30 16.17
N GLY A 313 -11.70 25.81 17.00
CA GLY A 313 -11.29 25.21 18.28
C GLY A 313 -10.47 23.92 18.24
N ASP A 314 -9.94 23.55 19.42
CA ASP A 314 -9.14 22.33 19.69
C ASP A 314 -9.95 21.01 19.57
N ASP A 315 -11.03 20.99 18.80
CA ASP A 315 -11.89 19.82 18.60
C ASP A 315 -11.85 19.29 17.18
N MET A 316 -10.76 18.59 16.87
CA MET A 316 -10.56 17.90 15.61
C MET A 316 -11.69 16.90 15.30
N ALA A 317 -12.24 16.22 16.31
CA ALA A 317 -13.30 15.24 16.12
C ALA A 317 -14.61 15.91 15.70
N GLY A 318 -15.03 16.99 16.38
CA GLY A 318 -16.17 17.81 16.01
C GLY A 318 -16.01 18.44 14.62
N ASN A 319 -14.85 19.05 14.34
CA ASN A 319 -14.54 19.61 13.04
C ASN A 319 -14.63 18.57 11.90
N LEU A 320 -14.15 17.35 12.15
CA LEU A 320 -14.23 16.27 11.17
C LEU A 320 -15.68 15.79 10.95
N ALA A 321 -16.49 15.75 12.02
CA ALA A 321 -17.91 15.41 11.93
C ALA A 321 -18.68 16.38 11.02
N ASP A 322 -18.48 17.68 11.20
CA ASP A 322 -19.12 18.74 10.40
C ASP A 322 -18.71 18.69 8.92
N LEU A 323 -17.44 18.34 8.65
CA LEU A 323 -16.93 18.23 7.29
C LEU A 323 -17.49 17.02 6.53
N THR A 324 -18.06 16.03 7.22
CA THR A 324 -18.57 14.80 6.57
C THR A 324 -19.73 15.06 5.61
N GLU A 325 -20.54 16.08 5.87
CA GLU A 325 -21.67 16.42 4.99
C GLU A 325 -21.21 16.93 3.62
N LYS A 326 -19.98 17.42 3.51
CA LYS A 326 -19.37 17.93 2.27
C LYS A 326 -18.78 16.81 1.39
N ILE A 327 -18.81 15.56 1.84
CA ILE A 327 -18.23 14.41 1.13
C ILE A 327 -19.28 13.77 0.21
N ASN A 328 -19.00 13.78 -1.11
CA ASN A 328 -19.91 13.21 -2.11
C ASN A 328 -19.81 11.68 -2.26
N ASP A 329 -18.67 11.06 -1.93
CA ASP A 329 -18.51 9.61 -2.00
C ASP A 329 -19.15 8.96 -0.75
N PRO A 330 -20.20 8.12 -0.88
CA PRO A 330 -20.92 7.56 0.27
C PRO A 330 -20.06 6.68 1.18
N GLY A 331 -19.09 5.94 0.61
CA GLY A 331 -18.20 5.07 1.37
C GLY A 331 -17.22 5.90 2.20
N VAL A 332 -16.61 6.91 1.58
CA VAL A 332 -15.73 7.86 2.28
C VAL A 332 -16.51 8.65 3.32
N LYS A 333 -17.73 9.11 3.01
CA LYS A 333 -18.59 9.83 3.96
C LYS A 333 -18.90 9.00 5.21
N LYS A 334 -19.30 7.73 5.02
CA LYS A 334 -19.58 6.81 6.12
C LYS A 334 -18.34 6.57 6.98
N ALA A 335 -17.19 6.33 6.36
CA ALA A 335 -15.93 6.09 7.05
C ALA A 335 -15.47 7.32 7.85
N THR A 336 -15.47 8.51 7.24
CA THR A 336 -15.11 9.75 7.92
C THR A 336 -16.03 10.03 9.10
N ARG A 337 -17.35 9.77 8.96
CA ARG A 337 -18.31 10.00 10.05
C ARG A 337 -18.08 9.03 11.21
N ARG A 338 -17.81 7.76 10.91
CA ARG A 338 -17.46 6.76 11.93
C ARG A 338 -16.15 7.11 12.62
N LEU A 339 -15.14 7.53 11.87
CA LEU A 339 -13.86 7.99 12.41
C LEU A 339 -14.05 9.17 13.38
N ALA A 340 -14.80 10.20 12.97
CA ALA A 340 -15.08 11.36 13.81
C ALA A 340 -15.79 10.97 15.12
N LYS A 341 -16.76 10.05 15.04
CA LYS A 341 -17.42 9.50 16.23
C LYS A 341 -16.44 8.77 17.15
N ILE A 342 -15.60 7.89 16.62
CA ILE A 342 -14.60 7.15 17.42
C ILE A 342 -13.63 8.13 18.09
N MET A 343 -13.12 9.12 17.35
CA MET A 343 -12.21 10.13 17.92
C MET A 343 -12.88 10.93 19.03
N HIS A 344 -14.16 11.28 18.86
CA HIS A 344 -14.94 11.95 19.90
C HIS A 344 -15.10 11.05 21.13
N ASP A 345 -15.55 9.81 20.95
CA ASP A 345 -15.77 8.86 22.03
C ASP A 345 -14.44 8.58 22.79
N LEU A 346 -13.32 8.34 22.09
CA LEU A 346 -12.00 8.14 22.72
C LEU A 346 -11.50 9.36 23.51
N ARG A 347 -11.88 10.57 23.10
CA ARG A 347 -11.49 11.82 23.77
C ARG A 347 -12.40 12.16 24.95
N SER A 348 -13.69 11.85 24.85
CA SER A 348 -14.70 12.27 25.83
C SER A 348 -14.56 11.62 27.20
N PHE A 349 -13.77 10.56 27.33
CA PHE A 349 -13.52 9.85 28.58
C PHE A 349 -12.20 10.20 29.27
N ILE A 350 -11.57 11.33 28.94
CA ILE A 350 -10.38 11.83 29.67
C ILE A 350 -10.76 12.15 31.12
N GLY A 351 -10.63 11.15 32.00
CA GLY A 351 -10.51 11.34 33.44
C GLY A 351 -9.15 11.96 33.78
N GLY A 352 -9.04 12.55 34.97
CA GLY A 352 -7.88 13.38 35.36
C GLY A 352 -6.51 12.71 35.17
N PHE A 353 -6.38 11.41 35.45
CA PHE A 353 -5.16 10.62 35.25
C PHE A 353 -5.57 9.13 35.20
N PRO A 354 -5.71 8.49 34.03
CA PRO A 354 -6.11 7.08 33.97
C PRO A 354 -4.91 6.16 34.29
N SER A 355 -5.15 5.12 35.08
CA SER A 355 -4.23 3.98 35.17
C SER A 355 -4.06 3.33 33.80
N CYS A 356 -2.98 2.56 33.60
CA CYS A 356 -2.79 1.79 32.36
C CYS A 356 -3.97 0.85 32.08
N TYR A 357 -4.54 0.26 33.13
CA TYR A 357 -5.70 -0.62 33.03
C TYR A 357 -6.96 0.13 32.60
N ASP A 358 -7.26 1.28 33.20
CA ASP A 358 -8.42 2.10 32.83
C ASP A 358 -8.32 2.58 31.38
N ALA A 359 -7.11 2.98 30.96
CA ALA A 359 -6.85 3.42 29.60
C ALA A 359 -7.08 2.29 28.58
N PHE A 360 -6.68 1.05 28.91
CA PHE A 360 -6.95 -0.13 28.10
C PHE A 360 -8.44 -0.44 28.02
N GLN A 361 -9.12 -0.52 29.17
CA GLN A 361 -10.56 -0.79 29.26
C GLN A 361 -11.38 0.24 28.50
N MET A 362 -10.97 1.51 28.53
CA MET A 362 -11.65 2.57 27.81
C MET A 362 -11.54 2.41 26.30
N ALA A 363 -10.33 2.16 25.80
CA ALA A 363 -10.11 1.92 24.38
C ALA A 363 -10.91 0.69 23.91
N ASP A 364 -11.01 -0.35 24.75
CA ASP A 364 -11.79 -1.55 24.44
C ASP A 364 -13.29 -1.29 24.53
N TYR A 365 -13.78 -0.49 25.48
CA TYR A 365 -15.18 -0.12 25.53
C TYR A 365 -15.64 0.63 24.26
N VAL A 366 -14.79 1.52 23.72
CA VAL A 366 -15.12 2.30 22.51
C VAL A 366 -15.04 1.45 21.23
N LEU A 367 -14.06 0.54 21.16
CA LEU A 367 -13.75 -0.19 19.92
C LEU A 367 -14.12 -1.68 19.95
N GLY A 368 -14.39 -2.28 21.10
CA GLY A 368 -14.58 -3.72 21.29
C GLY A 368 -13.46 -4.54 20.64
N PHE A 369 -12.20 -4.12 20.82
CA PHE A 369 -11.08 -4.75 20.11
C PHE A 369 -10.73 -6.12 20.70
N MET A 370 -11.01 -6.38 21.98
CA MET A 370 -10.78 -7.69 22.60
C MET A 370 -11.66 -8.75 21.96
N ASP A 371 -12.97 -8.51 21.86
CA ASP A 371 -13.92 -9.44 21.21
C ASP A 371 -13.56 -9.67 19.74
N LYS A 372 -13.27 -8.60 19.00
CA LYS A 372 -12.85 -8.69 17.59
C LYS A 372 -11.57 -9.48 17.40
N THR A 373 -10.61 -9.31 18.31
CA THR A 373 -9.32 -10.00 18.25
C THR A 373 -9.47 -11.46 18.66
N ALA A 374 -10.34 -11.78 19.64
CA ALA A 374 -10.65 -13.16 20.02
C ALA A 374 -11.16 -13.98 18.83
N GLU A 375 -12.02 -13.39 18.00
CA GLU A 375 -12.56 -14.05 16.81
C GLU A 375 -11.56 -14.16 15.65
N THR A 376 -10.71 -13.14 15.45
CA THR A 376 -9.89 -13.02 14.23
C THR A 376 -8.43 -13.40 14.40
N SER A 377 -7.87 -13.27 15.59
CA SER A 377 -6.47 -13.58 15.92
C SER A 377 -6.33 -14.01 17.39
N PRO A 378 -6.66 -15.27 17.73
CA PRO A 378 -6.59 -15.79 19.10
C PRO A 378 -5.21 -15.62 19.78
N GLU A 379 -4.13 -15.70 19.02
CA GLU A 379 -2.77 -15.49 19.54
C GLU A 379 -2.53 -14.04 19.95
N SER A 380 -2.97 -13.08 19.13
CA SER A 380 -2.87 -11.65 19.48
C SER A 380 -3.81 -11.30 20.63
N PHE A 381 -4.98 -11.96 20.73
CA PHE A 381 -5.87 -11.84 21.88
C PHE A 381 -5.17 -12.25 23.17
N ALA A 382 -4.48 -13.39 23.17
CA ALA A 382 -3.74 -13.85 24.35
C ALA A 382 -2.66 -12.83 24.77
N ARG A 383 -1.97 -12.20 23.81
CA ARG A 383 -1.00 -11.12 24.10
C ARG A 383 -1.67 -9.89 24.71
N LEU A 384 -2.80 -9.45 24.16
CA LEU A 384 -3.54 -8.30 24.68
C LEU A 384 -4.14 -8.57 26.07
N ALA A 385 -4.68 -9.77 26.31
CA ALA A 385 -5.18 -10.17 27.61
C ALA A 385 -4.06 -10.24 28.65
N TYR A 386 -2.88 -10.73 28.28
CA TYR A 386 -1.69 -10.66 29.13
C TYR A 386 -1.29 -9.21 29.46
N ILE A 387 -1.29 -8.30 28.46
CA ILE A 387 -1.00 -6.87 28.69
C ILE A 387 -2.02 -6.25 29.65
N ARG A 388 -3.31 -6.56 29.47
CA ARG A 388 -4.39 -6.06 30.32
C ARG A 388 -4.17 -6.48 31.78
N ASP A 389 -3.91 -7.75 32.02
CA ASP A 389 -3.70 -8.27 33.37
C ASP A 389 -2.37 -7.76 33.97
N TRP A 390 -1.34 -7.54 33.14
CA TRP A 390 -0.11 -6.86 33.54
C TRP A 390 -0.35 -5.41 33.99
N PHE A 391 -1.18 -4.66 33.26
CA PHE A 391 -1.58 -3.30 33.64
C PHE A 391 -2.42 -3.26 34.92
N GLU A 392 -3.32 -4.23 35.11
CA GLU A 392 -4.10 -4.36 36.34
C GLU A 392 -3.20 -4.62 37.55
N ALA A 393 -2.20 -5.50 37.39
CA ALA A 393 -1.27 -5.86 38.45
C ALA A 393 -0.27 -4.75 38.79
N SER A 394 0.17 -3.95 37.81
CA SER A 394 1.13 -2.88 38.06
C SER A 394 0.50 -1.66 38.73
N GLY A 395 -0.75 -1.33 38.36
CA GLY A 395 -1.47 -0.17 38.90
C GLY A 395 -0.85 1.17 38.51
N ASP A 396 0.05 1.18 37.52
CA ASP A 396 0.79 2.38 37.11
C ASP A 396 -0.11 3.38 36.38
N ASP A 397 0.11 4.67 36.63
CA ASP A 397 -0.47 5.74 35.83
C ASP A 397 0.08 5.71 34.40
N TYR A 398 -0.81 5.79 33.40
CA TYR A 398 -0.39 5.63 32.00
C TYR A 398 0.62 6.68 31.55
N LEU A 399 0.45 7.93 32.00
CA LEU A 399 1.34 9.02 31.61
C LEU A 399 2.76 8.84 32.16
N ASP A 400 2.90 8.23 33.34
CA ASP A 400 4.19 7.98 33.99
C ASP A 400 4.90 6.77 33.38
N GLY A 401 4.14 5.73 33.01
CA GLY A 401 4.66 4.52 32.35
C GLY A 401 4.86 4.65 30.84
N ARG A 402 4.34 5.70 30.19
CA ARG A 402 4.28 5.86 28.73
C ARG A 402 5.63 5.70 28.04
N ASP A 403 6.66 6.38 28.52
CA ASP A 403 7.98 6.36 27.89
C ASP A 403 8.62 4.97 27.97
N HIS A 404 8.34 4.23 29.04
CA HIS A 404 8.74 2.84 29.19
C HIS A 404 8.00 1.94 28.19
N LEU A 405 6.67 2.11 28.06
CA LEU A 405 5.84 1.37 27.11
C LEU A 405 6.30 1.56 25.64
N LEU A 406 6.73 2.77 25.28
CA LEU A 406 7.27 3.06 23.95
C LEU A 406 8.62 2.37 23.66
N GLN A 407 9.35 1.96 24.70
CA GLN A 407 10.67 1.31 24.59
C GLN A 407 10.60 -0.22 24.66
N MET A 408 9.45 -0.82 24.99
CA MET A 408 9.32 -2.26 25.25
C MET A 408 9.82 -3.15 24.12
N LEU A 409 9.60 -2.75 22.86
CA LEU A 409 10.12 -3.50 21.70
C LEU A 409 11.65 -3.49 21.65
N GLU A 410 12.29 -2.37 21.96
CA GLU A 410 13.74 -2.28 21.97
C GLU A 410 14.33 -3.02 23.18
N LEU A 411 13.66 -2.99 24.33
CA LEU A 411 14.01 -3.79 25.51
C LEU A 411 13.89 -5.30 25.24
N GLU A 412 12.86 -5.73 24.52
CA GLU A 412 12.69 -7.12 24.10
C GLU A 412 13.82 -7.54 23.14
N LYS A 413 14.17 -6.69 22.16
CA LYS A 413 15.29 -6.95 21.23
C LYS A 413 16.65 -7.01 21.93
N ALA A 414 16.83 -6.19 22.97
CA ALA A 414 18.04 -6.17 23.79
C ALA A 414 18.11 -7.36 24.77
N GLY A 415 16.99 -8.09 24.96
CA GLY A 415 16.86 -9.15 25.95
C GLY A 415 16.73 -8.64 27.39
N GLU A 416 16.48 -7.34 27.58
CA GLU A 416 16.26 -6.70 28.88
C GLU A 416 14.83 -6.88 29.37
N TRP A 417 13.89 -7.10 28.44
CA TRP A 417 12.53 -7.56 28.74
C TRP A 417 12.33 -8.98 28.24
N GLN A 418 11.77 -9.84 29.09
CA GLN A 418 11.55 -11.25 28.78
C GLN A 418 10.11 -11.49 28.33
N THR A 419 9.96 -11.98 27.11
CA THR A 419 8.68 -12.37 26.53
C THR A 419 8.03 -13.52 27.33
N PRO A 420 6.71 -13.45 27.62
CA PRO A 420 5.99 -14.55 28.24
C PRO A 420 6.13 -15.82 27.41
N ASP A 421 6.32 -16.95 28.08
CA ASP A 421 6.41 -18.23 27.39
C ASP A 421 5.04 -18.68 26.85
N ALA A 422 5.06 -19.65 25.93
CA ALA A 422 3.84 -20.14 25.30
C ALA A 422 2.85 -20.75 26.32
N ALA A 423 3.35 -21.31 27.42
CA ALA A 423 2.52 -21.87 28.49
C ALA A 423 1.76 -20.78 29.25
N THR A 424 2.40 -19.65 29.52
CA THR A 424 1.76 -18.47 30.12
C THR A 424 0.71 -17.90 29.19
N LEU A 425 1.04 -17.70 27.89
CA LEU A 425 0.07 -17.16 26.92
C LEU A 425 -1.11 -18.10 26.64
N ALA A 426 -0.93 -19.41 26.76
CA ALA A 426 -2.01 -20.38 26.55
C ALA A 426 -3.17 -20.21 27.53
N GLN A 427 -2.91 -19.69 28.73
CA GLN A 427 -3.95 -19.41 29.74
C GLN A 427 -4.91 -18.30 29.32
N TYR A 428 -4.46 -17.44 28.40
CA TYR A 428 -5.20 -16.29 27.90
C TYR A 428 -5.87 -16.54 26.54
N LEU A 429 -5.77 -17.76 26.00
CA LEU A 429 -6.48 -18.08 24.76
C LEU A 429 -7.99 -17.96 24.98
N PRO A 430 -8.74 -17.44 23.99
CA PRO A 430 -10.18 -17.33 24.12
C PRO A 430 -10.76 -18.73 24.30
N VAL A 431 -11.65 -18.91 25.26
CA VAL A 431 -12.36 -20.16 25.47
C VAL A 431 -13.21 -20.38 24.22
N THR A 432 -12.70 -21.21 23.30
CA THR A 432 -13.52 -21.66 22.17
C THR A 432 -14.70 -22.39 22.77
N GLY A 433 -15.90 -21.84 22.57
CA GLY A 433 -17.13 -22.58 22.83
C GLY A 433 -17.02 -23.88 22.05
N SER A 434 -16.78 -24.98 22.77
CA SER A 434 -16.87 -26.30 22.18
C SER A 434 -18.29 -26.44 21.65
N PRO A 435 -18.51 -26.89 20.40
CA PRO A 435 -19.85 -27.12 19.85
C PRO A 435 -20.52 -28.36 20.47
N GLU A 436 -20.31 -28.60 21.77
CA GLU A 436 -20.89 -29.71 22.53
C GLU A 436 -22.02 -29.27 23.48
N MET A 437 -22.33 -27.97 23.58
CA MET A 437 -23.46 -27.49 24.40
C MET A 437 -24.69 -26.99 23.62
N GLU A 438 -24.89 -27.43 22.37
CA GLU A 438 -26.18 -27.26 21.67
C GLU A 438 -26.98 -28.56 21.51
N ASN A 439 -26.48 -29.71 22.00
CA ASN A 439 -27.21 -30.98 21.92
C ASN A 439 -27.92 -31.41 23.21
N GLU A 440 -27.75 -30.73 24.34
CA GLU A 440 -28.50 -31.06 25.57
C GLU A 440 -29.85 -30.31 25.68
N SER A 441 -30.07 -29.21 24.95
CA SER A 441 -31.36 -28.50 24.99
C SER A 441 -32.42 -29.05 24.01
N LEU A 442 -32.03 -29.92 23.07
CA LEU A 442 -32.94 -30.53 22.09
C LEU A 442 -33.44 -31.93 22.49
N VAL A 443 -32.80 -32.58 23.47
CA VAL A 443 -33.26 -33.88 24.00
C VAL A 443 -34.43 -33.70 24.98
N ASP A 444 -34.43 -32.62 25.78
CA ASP A 444 -35.51 -32.35 26.74
C ASP A 444 -36.81 -31.84 26.08
N ILE A 445 -36.73 -31.21 24.91
CA ILE A 445 -37.93 -30.76 24.17
C ILE A 445 -38.58 -31.93 23.40
N TYR A 446 -37.81 -32.97 23.05
CA TYR A 446 -38.36 -34.17 22.39
C TYR A 446 -38.94 -35.19 23.36
N GLN A 447 -38.49 -35.25 24.62
CA GLN A 447 -39.09 -36.15 25.62
C GLN A 447 -40.39 -35.62 26.23
N LEU A 448 -40.57 -34.29 26.31
CA LEU A 448 -41.84 -33.69 26.78
C LEU A 448 -43.00 -33.82 25.78
N ASN A 449 -42.71 -33.97 24.48
CA ASN A 449 -43.74 -34.13 23.44
C ASN A 449 -44.15 -35.59 23.14
N GLN A 450 -43.53 -36.59 23.79
CA GLN A 450 -43.95 -38.00 23.70
C GLN A 450 -44.83 -38.46 24.88
N MET A 451 -45.10 -37.61 25.87
CA MET A 451 -46.04 -37.93 26.95
C MET A 451 -47.45 -37.32 26.77
N HIS A 452 -47.74 -36.66 25.64
CA HIS A 452 -49.04 -36.03 25.35
C HIS A 452 -49.65 -36.42 23.99
N ASN A 453 -49.32 -37.60 23.46
CA ASN A 453 -50.10 -38.23 22.40
C ASN A 453 -50.55 -39.64 22.81
#